data_AF-A0A0B8RPY2-F1
#
_entry.id   AF-A0A0B8RPY2-F1
#
_cell.length_a   1.000
_cell.length_b   1.000
_cell.length_c   1.000
_cell.angle_alpha   90.00
_cell.angle_beta   90.00
_cell.angle_gamma   90.00
#
_symmetry.space_group_name_H-M   'P 1'
#
loop_
_entity.id
_entity.type
_entity.pdbx_description
1 polymer ?
#
loop_
_entity_poly.entity_id
_entity_poly.type
_entity_poly.pdbx_seq_one_letter_code
_entity_poly.pdbx_strand_id
1 'polypeptide(L)'
;MSDWLLIGLFVALVLLLLLTIFGFAVYSGLFTEVIVNAGLPPIGNITVAYKFQVGPYGDSGRFFTESCSVSPRLSSIAVYYDNPHTVDPEKCRYAVGSVLSEGENKPSEEVIRMFLKYGFKIINFPAPSHVVTATFPYTTPLSIHLAVNRVHSSLDVYIKERKLCAHPRLEIYKGDKIYFICPLARQGDFYVPEMKELEKKNRAAAAAIETDDDQTDITGMDTMSETSSVSLEATTDISETSVATSILSPFASGHSRDEADNRSEHSYSESGGSGSSFEELDMEGNGDGMAGLSCDLGSAEDQDTAQVKWTKEPIAPEEKRGEE
;
A
#
# COMPACT_ATOMS: atom_id res chain seq x y z
N MET A 1 21.62 52.34 9.83
CA MET A 1 20.21 52.38 10.29
C MET A 1 19.33 51.51 9.40
N SER A 2 19.45 51.67 8.07
CA SER A 2 18.98 50.72 7.04
C SER A 2 19.13 49.25 7.43
N ASP A 3 20.33 48.87 7.89
CA ASP A 3 20.72 47.46 7.97
C ASP A 3 20.01 46.74 9.12
N TRP A 4 19.81 47.41 10.25
CA TRP A 4 18.98 46.91 11.36
C TRP A 4 17.50 46.79 10.98
N LEU A 5 16.99 47.68 10.13
CA LEU A 5 15.63 47.61 9.59
C LEU A 5 15.50 46.45 8.61
N LEU A 6 16.49 46.24 7.73
CA LEU A 6 16.56 45.12 6.79
C LEU A 6 16.61 43.77 7.53
N ILE A 7 17.46 43.65 8.57
CA ILE A 7 17.54 42.46 9.43
C ILE A 7 16.21 42.23 10.14
N GLY A 8 15.59 43.27 10.70
CA GLY A 8 14.28 43.17 11.34
C GLY A 8 13.17 42.69 10.39
N LEU A 9 13.15 43.21 9.15
CA LEU A 9 12.21 42.79 8.10
C LEU A 9 12.46 41.34 7.69
N PHE A 10 13.72 40.92 7.53
CA PHE A 10 14.07 39.54 7.20
C PHE A 10 13.63 38.56 8.31
N VAL A 11 13.89 38.90 9.58
CA VAL A 11 13.45 38.09 10.74
C VAL A 11 11.92 38.01 10.80
N ALA A 12 11.21 39.12 10.56
CA ALA A 12 9.75 39.14 10.51
C ALA A 12 9.19 38.28 9.35
N LEU A 13 9.82 38.33 8.17
CA LEU A 13 9.46 37.52 7.01
C LEU A 13 9.65 36.02 7.28
N VAL A 14 10.80 35.63 7.85
CA VAL A 14 11.08 34.23 8.24
C VAL A 14 10.10 33.75 9.30
N LEU A 15 9.79 34.58 10.31
CA LEU A 15 8.80 34.23 11.34
C LEU A 15 7.39 34.04 10.75
N LEU A 16 6.98 34.91 9.82
CA LEU A 16 5.70 34.78 9.12
C LEU A 16 5.65 33.50 8.27
N LEU A 17 6.72 33.21 7.52
CA LEU A 17 6.83 31.98 6.72
C LEU A 17 6.74 30.72 7.61
N LEU A 18 7.44 30.69 8.74
CA LEU A 18 7.36 29.60 9.71
C LEU A 18 5.95 29.44 10.30
N LEU A 19 5.26 30.55 10.59
CA LEU A 19 3.87 30.51 11.06
C LEU A 19 2.92 29.98 9.97
N THR A 20 3.12 30.35 8.70
CA THR A 20 2.34 29.81 7.57
C THR A 20 2.60 28.32 7.37
N ILE A 21 3.85 27.86 7.40
CA ILE A 21 4.21 26.43 7.29
C ILE A 21 3.61 25.64 8.47
N PHE A 22 3.69 26.18 9.68
CA PHE A 22 3.08 25.56 10.87
C PHE A 22 1.56 25.47 10.73
N GLY A 23 0.89 26.57 10.36
CA GLY A 23 -0.56 26.58 10.12
C GLY A 23 -0.98 25.58 9.03
N PHE A 24 -0.22 25.49 7.94
CA PHE A 24 -0.42 24.51 6.88
C PHE A 24 -0.26 23.05 7.38
N ALA A 25 0.76 22.76 8.20
CA ALA A 25 0.96 21.45 8.78
C ALA A 25 -0.17 21.06 9.75
N VAL A 26 -0.64 22.00 10.58
CA VAL A 26 -1.80 21.81 11.46
C VAL A 26 -3.07 21.54 10.65
N TYR A 27 -3.35 22.34 9.62
CA TYR A 27 -4.46 22.14 8.70
C TYR A 27 -4.39 20.80 7.94
N SER A 28 -3.18 20.31 7.67
CA SER A 28 -2.91 19.01 7.04
C SER A 28 -3.13 17.81 7.98
N GLY A 29 -3.36 18.05 9.28
CA GLY A 29 -3.63 17.01 10.28
C GLY A 29 -2.49 16.69 11.24
N LEU A 30 -1.46 17.55 11.37
CA LEU A 30 -0.30 17.29 12.24
C LEU A 30 -0.68 16.95 13.69
N PHE A 31 -1.70 17.60 14.24
CA PHE A 31 -2.21 17.34 15.60
C PHE A 31 -3.48 16.50 15.63
N THR A 32 -3.95 15.97 14.49
CA THR A 32 -5.11 15.07 14.49
C THR A 32 -4.76 13.76 15.19
N GLU A 33 -5.62 13.33 16.11
CA GLU A 33 -5.51 12.03 16.78
C GLU A 33 -5.97 10.91 15.84
N VAL A 34 -5.21 9.80 15.80
CA VAL A 34 -5.60 8.62 15.03
C VAL A 34 -6.41 7.68 15.92
N ILE A 35 -7.72 7.72 15.78
CA ILE A 35 -8.62 6.82 16.51
C ILE A 35 -8.80 5.53 15.69
N VAL A 36 -8.32 4.41 16.24
CA VAL A 36 -8.46 3.07 15.64
C VAL A 36 -9.58 2.31 16.36
N ASN A 37 -10.58 1.84 15.59
CA ASN A 37 -11.73 1.10 16.10
C ASN A 37 -11.92 -0.22 15.36
N ALA A 38 -12.44 -1.24 16.03
CA ALA A 38 -12.95 -2.44 15.38
C ALA A 38 -14.48 -2.41 15.41
N GLY A 39 -15.13 -2.70 14.27
CA GLY A 39 -16.59 -2.63 14.18
C GLY A 39 -17.14 -2.95 12.78
N LEU A 40 -18.37 -2.47 12.53
CA LEU A 40 -19.03 -2.50 11.23
C LEU A 40 -18.30 -1.57 10.24
N PRO A 41 -18.33 -1.86 8.92
CA PRO A 41 -17.67 -1.01 7.94
C PRO A 41 -18.36 0.35 7.77
N PRO A 42 -17.59 1.42 7.49
CA PRO A 42 -18.13 2.71 7.10
C PRO A 42 -18.63 2.76 5.65
N ILE A 43 -18.49 1.65 4.90
CA ILE A 43 -18.79 1.53 3.47
C ILE A 43 -19.65 0.28 3.19
N GLY A 44 -20.43 0.35 2.12
CA GLY A 44 -21.15 -0.81 1.58
C GLY A 44 -20.27 -1.71 0.71
N ASN A 45 -20.91 -2.49 -0.16
CA ASN A 45 -20.23 -3.10 -1.31
C ASN A 45 -19.78 -1.99 -2.28
N ILE A 46 -18.64 -2.18 -2.95
CA ILE A 46 -18.06 -1.18 -3.86
C ILE A 46 -17.62 -1.82 -5.18
N THR A 47 -17.98 -1.18 -6.29
CA THR A 47 -17.41 -1.52 -7.61
C THR A 47 -16.19 -0.65 -7.85
N VAL A 48 -15.06 -1.26 -8.17
CA VAL A 48 -13.75 -0.61 -8.25
C VAL A 48 -13.13 -0.86 -9.62
N ALA A 49 -12.65 0.21 -10.25
CA ALA A 49 -11.68 0.14 -11.34
C ALA A 49 -10.27 0.17 -10.74
N TYR A 50 -9.40 -0.76 -11.11
CA TYR A 50 -8.04 -0.87 -10.55
C TYR A 50 -7.00 -1.28 -11.60
N LYS A 51 -5.74 -0.99 -11.29
CA LYS A 51 -4.55 -1.63 -11.86
C LYS A 51 -3.78 -2.32 -10.74
N PHE A 52 -3.41 -3.58 -10.95
CA PHE A 52 -2.59 -4.36 -10.03
C PHE A 52 -1.12 -4.21 -10.38
N GLN A 53 -0.28 -3.92 -9.39
CA GLN A 53 1.14 -3.64 -9.53
C GLN A 53 1.96 -4.37 -8.46
N VAL A 54 3.23 -4.60 -8.79
CA VAL A 54 4.25 -5.10 -7.87
C VAL A 54 5.40 -4.11 -7.90
N GLY A 55 5.96 -3.79 -6.72
CA GLY A 55 7.03 -2.82 -6.54
C GLY A 55 6.76 -1.85 -5.38
N PRO A 56 7.62 -0.83 -5.19
CA PRO A 56 7.54 0.06 -4.05
C PRO A 56 6.20 0.83 -3.97
N TYR A 57 5.64 0.97 -2.77
CA TYR A 57 4.39 1.74 -2.59
C TYR A 57 4.55 3.24 -2.85
N GLY A 58 5.78 3.78 -2.86
CA GLY A 58 6.05 5.15 -3.29
C GLY A 58 5.63 5.42 -4.75
N ASP A 59 5.69 4.40 -5.61
CA ASP A 59 5.26 4.47 -7.00
C ASP A 59 3.73 4.52 -7.17
N SER A 60 2.94 4.28 -6.11
CA SER A 60 1.47 4.28 -6.17
C SER A 60 0.89 5.61 -6.67
N GLY A 61 1.57 6.73 -6.40
CA GLY A 61 1.16 8.08 -6.77
C GLY A 61 0.86 8.25 -8.26
N ARG A 62 1.64 7.62 -9.16
CA ARG A 62 1.38 7.73 -10.62
C ARG A 62 0.07 7.07 -11.03
N PHE A 63 -0.33 5.99 -10.36
CA PHE A 63 -1.58 5.28 -10.64
C PHE A 63 -2.80 6.00 -10.05
N PHE A 64 -2.62 6.69 -8.91
CA PHE A 64 -3.62 7.65 -8.42
C PHE A 64 -3.83 8.79 -9.42
N THR A 65 -2.76 9.44 -9.89
CA THR A 65 -2.83 10.51 -10.91
C THR A 65 -3.50 10.02 -12.19
N GLU A 66 -3.15 8.82 -12.67
CA GLU A 66 -3.80 8.23 -13.83
C GLU A 66 -5.30 8.00 -13.59
N SER A 67 -5.69 7.41 -12.46
CA SER A 67 -7.09 7.13 -12.14
C SER A 67 -7.94 8.41 -11.99
N CYS A 68 -7.40 9.42 -11.32
CA CYS A 68 -8.01 10.74 -11.19
C CYS A 68 -8.15 11.46 -12.54
N SER A 69 -7.19 11.27 -13.45
CA SER A 69 -7.25 11.83 -14.81
C SER A 69 -8.35 11.19 -15.66
N VAL A 70 -8.71 9.93 -15.39
CA VAL A 70 -9.88 9.28 -16.01
C VAL A 70 -11.19 9.87 -15.47
N SER A 71 -11.32 10.03 -14.15
CA SER A 71 -12.52 10.64 -13.57
C SER A 71 -12.26 11.35 -12.23
N PRO A 72 -12.08 12.68 -12.22
CA PRO A 72 -11.67 13.42 -11.01
C PRO A 72 -12.77 13.56 -9.96
N ARG A 73 -14.01 13.10 -10.26
CA ARG A 73 -15.15 13.14 -9.33
C ARG A 73 -15.31 11.87 -8.50
N LEU A 74 -14.59 10.80 -8.84
CA LEU A 74 -14.68 9.53 -8.13
C LEU A 74 -13.72 9.49 -6.94
N SER A 75 -14.10 8.75 -5.91
CA SER A 75 -13.20 8.48 -4.78
C SER A 75 -12.09 7.55 -5.24
N SER A 76 -10.84 7.90 -4.92
CA SER A 76 -9.71 7.02 -5.20
C SER A 76 -9.63 5.90 -4.17
N ILE A 77 -9.08 4.75 -4.55
CA ILE A 77 -8.89 3.59 -3.68
C ILE A 77 -7.54 2.92 -3.96
N ALA A 78 -6.86 2.52 -2.89
CA ALA A 78 -5.76 1.56 -2.96
C ALA A 78 -6.01 0.36 -2.05
N VAL A 79 -5.46 -0.79 -2.44
CA VAL A 79 -5.46 -2.04 -1.70
C VAL A 79 -4.02 -2.55 -1.62
N TYR A 80 -3.47 -2.65 -0.42
CA TYR A 80 -2.10 -3.11 -0.17
C TYR A 80 -2.16 -4.50 0.44
N TYR A 81 -1.47 -5.45 -0.20
CA TYR A 81 -1.51 -6.85 0.17
C TYR A 81 -0.36 -7.25 1.11
N ASP A 82 0.74 -6.51 1.08
CA ASP A 82 1.96 -6.77 1.85
C ASP A 82 2.26 -5.65 2.86
N ASN A 83 2.99 -5.97 3.92
CA ASN A 83 3.53 -4.98 4.85
C ASN A 83 4.94 -4.54 4.39
N PRO A 84 5.17 -3.25 4.06
CA PRO A 84 6.44 -2.78 3.50
C PRO A 84 7.59 -2.74 4.53
N HIS A 85 7.30 -2.98 5.82
CA HIS A 85 8.32 -3.14 6.86
C HIS A 85 8.82 -4.59 6.99
N THR A 86 8.15 -5.56 6.36
CA THR A 86 8.50 -6.99 6.44
C THR A 86 8.72 -7.63 5.07
N VAL A 87 8.15 -7.07 4.01
CA VAL A 87 8.33 -7.49 2.62
C VAL A 87 9.23 -6.47 1.93
N ASP A 88 10.18 -6.98 1.15
CA ASP A 88 11.04 -6.22 0.25
C ASP A 88 10.20 -5.26 -0.63
N PRO A 89 10.50 -3.94 -0.68
CA PRO A 89 9.75 -2.98 -1.47
C PRO A 89 9.52 -3.40 -2.93
N GLU A 90 10.49 -4.04 -3.58
CA GLU A 90 10.37 -4.51 -4.97
C GLU A 90 9.42 -5.70 -5.15
N LYS A 91 9.03 -6.34 -4.04
CA LYS A 91 8.11 -7.49 -3.99
C LYS A 91 6.74 -7.14 -3.41
N CYS A 92 6.55 -5.92 -2.91
CA CYS A 92 5.29 -5.46 -2.35
C CYS A 92 4.20 -5.38 -3.44
N ARG A 93 3.01 -5.90 -3.15
CA ARG A 93 1.90 -6.02 -4.11
C ARG A 93 0.75 -5.11 -3.71
N TYR A 94 0.22 -4.38 -4.67
CA TYR A 94 -0.85 -3.43 -4.44
C TYR A 94 -1.75 -3.24 -5.67
N ALA A 95 -2.97 -2.77 -5.45
CA ALA A 95 -3.90 -2.39 -6.51
C ALA A 95 -4.37 -0.94 -6.27
N VAL A 96 -4.33 -0.09 -7.30
CA VAL A 96 -4.76 1.32 -7.22
C VAL A 96 -5.80 1.61 -8.28
N GLY A 97 -6.78 2.46 -7.93
CA GLY A 97 -7.66 3.08 -8.91
C GLY A 97 -8.78 3.87 -8.26
N SER A 98 -10.02 3.70 -8.74
CA SER A 98 -11.19 4.51 -8.35
C SER A 98 -12.41 3.66 -8.04
N VAL A 99 -13.18 4.09 -7.03
CA VAL A 99 -14.50 3.55 -6.71
C VAL A 99 -15.50 4.09 -7.72
N LEU A 100 -16.08 3.21 -8.55
CA LEU A 100 -17.06 3.57 -9.58
C LEU A 100 -18.47 3.67 -9.03
N SER A 101 -18.80 2.87 -8.01
CA SER A 101 -20.06 2.96 -7.27
C SER A 101 -19.96 2.33 -5.88
N GLU A 102 -20.85 2.73 -4.99
CA GLU A 102 -20.99 2.25 -3.62
C GLU A 102 -22.47 1.91 -3.32
N GLY A 103 -22.69 0.80 -2.62
CA GLY A 103 -24.02 0.27 -2.30
C GLY A 103 -24.70 -0.36 -3.51
N GLU A 104 -26.04 -0.23 -3.58
CA GLU A 104 -26.86 -0.79 -4.66
C GLU A 104 -26.76 0.01 -5.98
N ASN A 105 -26.06 1.15 -5.97
CA ASN A 105 -25.88 1.98 -7.15
C ASN A 105 -25.05 1.26 -8.21
N LYS A 106 -25.57 1.19 -9.44
CA LYS A 106 -24.82 0.68 -10.59
C LYS A 106 -23.89 1.78 -11.13
N PRO A 107 -22.63 1.47 -11.45
CA PRO A 107 -21.73 2.42 -12.08
C PRO A 107 -22.17 2.72 -13.52
N SER A 108 -21.94 3.96 -13.99
CA SER A 108 -22.27 4.36 -15.36
C SER A 108 -21.46 3.56 -16.39
N GLU A 109 -22.11 3.01 -17.41
CA GLU A 109 -21.45 2.26 -18.49
C GLU A 109 -20.41 3.09 -19.24
N GLU A 110 -20.60 4.40 -19.35
CA GLU A 110 -19.64 5.32 -19.95
C GLU A 110 -18.33 5.39 -19.15
N VAL A 111 -18.46 5.49 -17.82
CA VAL A 111 -17.34 5.51 -16.88
C VAL A 111 -16.61 4.16 -16.93
N ILE A 112 -17.33 3.04 -16.88
CA ILE A 112 -16.76 1.68 -17.01
C ILE A 112 -15.97 1.56 -18.32
N ARG A 113 -16.57 1.93 -19.46
CA ARG A 113 -15.91 1.91 -20.77
C ARG A 113 -14.64 2.76 -20.80
N MET A 114 -14.65 3.92 -20.13
CA MET A 114 -13.49 4.81 -20.11
C MET A 114 -12.35 4.22 -19.27
N PHE A 115 -12.63 3.67 -18.08
CA PHE A 115 -11.63 2.97 -17.28
C PHE A 115 -11.05 1.75 -18.00
N LEU A 116 -11.89 0.92 -18.63
CA LEU A 116 -11.44 -0.21 -19.46
C LEU A 116 -10.55 0.24 -20.63
N LYS A 117 -10.87 1.36 -21.29
CA LYS A 117 -10.06 1.93 -22.38
C LYS A 117 -8.65 2.33 -21.92
N TYR A 118 -8.49 2.82 -20.69
CA TYR A 118 -7.19 3.15 -20.10
C TYR A 118 -6.51 1.96 -19.39
N GLY A 119 -7.00 0.73 -19.63
CA GLY A 119 -6.37 -0.50 -19.14
C GLY A 119 -6.62 -0.81 -17.67
N PHE A 120 -7.60 -0.17 -17.03
CA PHE A 120 -8.07 -0.58 -15.70
C PHE A 120 -8.98 -1.81 -15.83
N LYS A 121 -8.95 -2.67 -14.81
CA LYS A 121 -9.85 -3.83 -14.67
C LYS A 121 -10.94 -3.49 -13.66
N ILE A 122 -12.09 -4.14 -13.77
CA ILE A 122 -13.23 -3.91 -12.87
C ILE A 122 -13.38 -5.10 -11.91
N ILE A 123 -13.61 -4.82 -10.64
CA ILE A 123 -13.94 -5.80 -9.59
C ILE A 123 -15.05 -5.25 -8.70
N ASN A 124 -15.82 -6.13 -8.07
CA ASN A 124 -16.79 -5.78 -7.04
C ASN A 124 -16.30 -6.36 -5.70
N PHE A 125 -16.02 -5.50 -4.73
CA PHE A 125 -15.70 -5.91 -3.37
C PHE A 125 -16.99 -5.94 -2.52
N PRO A 126 -17.28 -7.04 -1.80
CA PRO A 126 -18.46 -7.12 -0.95
C PRO A 126 -18.33 -6.19 0.26
N ALA A 127 -19.47 -5.84 0.87
CA ALA A 127 -19.46 -5.17 2.16
C ALA A 127 -18.71 -6.04 3.20
N PRO A 128 -17.70 -5.51 3.91
CA PRO A 128 -17.03 -6.24 4.99
C PRO A 128 -18.02 -6.56 6.13
N SER A 129 -17.88 -7.69 6.82
CA SER A 129 -18.71 -7.96 8.01
C SER A 129 -18.17 -7.28 9.26
N HIS A 130 -16.87 -7.40 9.50
CA HIS A 130 -16.15 -6.73 10.58
C HIS A 130 -14.79 -6.24 10.07
N VAL A 131 -14.40 -5.04 10.47
CA VAL A 131 -13.17 -4.36 10.05
C VAL A 131 -12.50 -3.68 11.23
N VAL A 132 -11.18 -3.57 11.18
CA VAL A 132 -10.44 -2.53 11.90
C VAL A 132 -10.41 -1.30 11.00
N THR A 133 -10.75 -0.13 11.54
CA THR A 133 -10.86 1.12 10.80
C THR A 133 -10.15 2.25 11.52
N ALA A 134 -9.65 3.18 10.71
CA ALA A 134 -9.18 4.48 11.13
C ALA A 134 -9.59 5.52 10.08
N THR A 135 -9.66 6.79 10.47
CA THR A 135 -9.96 7.89 9.55
C THR A 135 -9.00 9.02 9.81
N PHE A 136 -8.50 9.65 8.73
CA PHE A 136 -7.57 10.77 8.81
C PHE A 136 -8.02 11.88 7.84
N PRO A 137 -7.73 13.17 8.11
CA PRO A 137 -7.99 14.24 7.17
C PRO A 137 -7.29 14.03 5.83
N TYR A 138 -7.92 14.50 4.76
CA TYR A 138 -7.40 14.55 3.40
C TYR A 138 -7.61 15.97 2.85
N THR A 139 -6.88 16.93 3.43
CA THR A 139 -6.98 18.35 3.08
C THR A 139 -5.85 18.81 2.18
N THR A 140 -4.68 18.17 2.27
CA THR A 140 -3.48 18.50 1.47
C THR A 140 -2.69 17.24 1.08
N PRO A 141 -1.73 17.31 0.14
CA PRO A 141 -0.79 16.21 -0.10
C PRO A 141 0.03 15.81 1.14
N LEU A 142 0.32 16.77 2.04
CA LEU A 142 1.01 16.49 3.31
C LEU A 142 0.16 15.61 4.24
N SER A 143 -1.18 15.71 4.16
CA SER A 143 -2.08 14.80 4.88
C SER A 143 -1.85 13.33 4.51
N ILE A 144 -1.56 13.01 3.24
CA ILE A 144 -1.27 11.64 2.82
C ILE A 144 -0.02 11.12 3.53
N HIS A 145 1.07 11.90 3.53
CA HIS A 145 2.33 11.49 4.17
C HIS A 145 2.18 11.34 5.69
N LEU A 146 1.46 12.25 6.35
CA LEU A 146 1.12 12.14 7.76
C LEU A 146 0.26 10.90 8.05
N ALA A 147 -0.69 10.58 7.17
CA ALA A 147 -1.58 9.44 7.33
C ALA A 147 -0.83 8.11 7.18
N VAL A 148 -0.01 7.94 6.13
CA VAL A 148 0.81 6.73 5.91
C VAL A 148 1.68 6.44 7.12
N ASN A 149 2.41 7.43 7.64
CA ASN A 149 3.32 7.21 8.77
C ASN A 149 2.58 6.94 10.09
N ARG A 150 1.53 7.72 10.40
CA ARG A 150 0.86 7.66 11.71
C ARG A 150 -0.23 6.60 11.75
N VAL A 151 -1.07 6.52 10.72
CA VAL A 151 -2.26 5.65 10.72
C VAL A 151 -1.89 4.19 10.57
N HIS A 152 -0.94 3.84 9.68
CA HIS A 152 -0.45 2.46 9.63
C HIS A 152 0.19 2.04 10.95
N SER A 153 1.05 2.87 11.54
CA SER A 153 1.67 2.58 12.85
C SER A 153 0.62 2.33 13.95
N SER A 154 -0.43 3.16 14.03
CA SER A 154 -1.53 2.97 14.99
C SER A 154 -2.35 1.71 14.70
N LEU A 155 -2.61 1.39 13.43
CA LEU A 155 -3.28 0.15 13.02
C LEU A 155 -2.45 -1.08 13.40
N ASP A 156 -1.14 -1.08 13.12
CA ASP A 156 -0.21 -2.15 13.45
C ASP A 156 -0.17 -2.44 14.96
N VAL A 157 -0.07 -1.39 15.80
CA VAL A 157 -0.14 -1.52 17.26
C VAL A 157 -1.48 -2.14 17.70
N TYR A 158 -2.60 -1.60 17.25
CA TYR A 158 -3.94 -2.07 17.63
C TYR A 158 -4.20 -3.53 17.22
N ILE A 159 -3.81 -3.90 16.00
CA ILE A 159 -3.94 -5.26 15.46
C ILE A 159 -3.07 -6.24 16.27
N LYS A 160 -1.82 -5.85 16.58
CA LYS A 160 -0.86 -6.67 17.33
C LYS A 160 -1.29 -6.88 18.79
N GLU A 161 -1.67 -5.83 19.49
CA GLU A 161 -2.11 -5.90 20.90
C GLU A 161 -3.33 -6.81 21.07
N ARG A 162 -4.29 -6.72 20.15
CA ARG A 162 -5.53 -7.51 20.17
C ARG A 162 -5.42 -8.86 19.46
N LYS A 163 -4.24 -9.20 18.93
CA LYS A 163 -3.95 -10.45 18.19
C LYS A 163 -4.95 -10.72 17.05
N LEU A 164 -5.29 -9.66 16.32
CA LEU A 164 -6.24 -9.72 15.21
C LEU A 164 -5.51 -10.13 13.91
N CYS A 165 -6.17 -10.91 13.07
CA CYS A 165 -5.75 -11.11 11.68
C CYS A 165 -6.55 -10.14 10.81
N ALA A 166 -5.93 -9.04 10.36
CA ALA A 166 -6.60 -8.00 9.57
C ALA A 166 -5.83 -7.70 8.27
N HIS A 167 -6.36 -8.16 7.13
CA HIS A 167 -5.78 -7.96 5.80
C HIS A 167 -6.85 -8.12 4.71
N PRO A 168 -6.66 -7.57 3.49
CA PRO A 168 -5.60 -6.63 3.10
C PRO A 168 -5.87 -5.24 3.70
N ARG A 169 -4.96 -4.27 3.50
CA ARG A 169 -5.21 -2.88 3.89
C ARG A 169 -5.87 -2.13 2.73
N LEU A 170 -7.03 -1.55 2.96
CA LEU A 170 -7.72 -0.69 2.00
C LEU A 170 -7.62 0.76 2.46
N GLU A 171 -7.35 1.66 1.51
CA GLU A 171 -7.38 3.11 1.67
C GLU A 171 -8.38 3.68 0.68
N ILE A 172 -9.37 4.43 1.17
CA ILE A 172 -10.37 5.10 0.32
C ILE A 172 -10.31 6.60 0.58
N TYR A 173 -10.02 7.37 -0.47
CA TYR A 173 -9.88 8.82 -0.47
C TYR A 173 -11.20 9.43 -0.93
N LYS A 174 -12.01 9.92 0.01
CA LYS A 174 -13.40 10.34 -0.23
C LYS A 174 -13.68 11.66 0.48
N GLY A 175 -13.86 12.72 -0.32
CA GLY A 175 -14.07 14.08 0.20
C GLY A 175 -12.82 14.59 0.91
N ASP A 176 -13.00 15.09 2.12
CA ASP A 176 -11.96 15.66 3.00
C ASP A 176 -11.27 14.60 3.89
N LYS A 177 -11.46 13.29 3.63
CA LYS A 177 -11.00 12.20 4.50
C LYS A 177 -10.41 11.00 3.74
N ILE A 178 -9.42 10.37 4.38
CA ILE A 178 -8.91 9.03 4.04
C ILE A 178 -9.51 8.03 5.03
N TYR A 179 -10.16 7.00 4.51
CA TYR A 179 -10.70 5.87 5.26
C TYR A 179 -9.75 4.68 5.13
N PHE A 180 -9.14 4.28 6.24
CA PHE A 180 -8.30 3.09 6.33
C PHE A 180 -9.15 1.94 6.85
N ILE A 181 -9.18 0.81 6.14
CA ILE A 181 -10.07 -0.31 6.40
C ILE A 181 -9.30 -1.62 6.25
N CYS A 182 -9.28 -2.44 7.31
CA CYS A 182 -8.62 -3.74 7.33
C CYS A 182 -9.66 -4.84 7.68
N PRO A 183 -10.11 -5.66 6.71
CA PRO A 183 -11.11 -6.70 6.95
C PRO A 183 -10.61 -7.79 7.93
N LEU A 184 -11.46 -8.16 8.88
CA LEU A 184 -11.21 -9.22 9.87
C LEU A 184 -11.76 -10.58 9.45
N ALA A 185 -12.61 -10.63 8.42
CA ALA A 185 -13.24 -11.84 7.91
C ALA A 185 -13.42 -11.77 6.40
N ARG A 186 -13.55 -12.94 5.75
CA ARG A 186 -13.71 -13.07 4.27
C ARG A 186 -12.64 -12.32 3.47
N GLN A 187 -11.42 -12.32 3.98
CA GLN A 187 -10.33 -11.45 3.52
C GLN A 187 -9.96 -11.67 2.04
N GLY A 188 -10.02 -12.92 1.58
CA GLY A 188 -9.80 -13.30 0.18
C GLY A 188 -10.82 -12.74 -0.83
N ASP A 189 -11.93 -12.13 -0.39
CA ASP A 189 -12.85 -11.43 -1.29
C ASP A 189 -12.34 -10.05 -1.70
N PHE A 190 -11.40 -9.47 -0.94
CA PHE A 190 -10.74 -8.19 -1.24
C PHE A 190 -9.44 -8.36 -2.06
N TYR A 191 -9.16 -9.59 -2.49
CA TYR A 191 -7.99 -9.94 -3.30
C TYR A 191 -8.37 -9.96 -4.78
N VAL A 192 -7.68 -9.15 -5.58
CA VAL A 192 -7.83 -9.12 -7.04
C VAL A 192 -7.36 -10.44 -7.69
N PRO A 193 -7.89 -10.84 -8.86
CA PRO A 193 -7.53 -12.08 -9.52
C PRO A 193 -6.02 -12.29 -9.74
N GLU A 194 -5.28 -11.22 -10.07
CA GLU A 194 -3.83 -11.24 -10.28
C GLU A 194 -3.08 -11.70 -9.03
N MET A 195 -3.52 -11.24 -7.86
CA MET A 195 -2.96 -11.64 -6.57
C MET A 195 -3.19 -13.13 -6.32
N LYS A 196 -4.40 -13.63 -6.62
CA LYS A 196 -4.77 -15.04 -6.45
C LYS A 196 -3.99 -15.97 -7.39
N GLU A 197 -3.82 -15.59 -8.66
CA GLU A 197 -3.01 -16.37 -9.60
C GLU A 197 -1.51 -16.29 -9.28
N LEU A 198 -1.01 -15.16 -8.76
CA LEU A 198 0.38 -15.03 -8.31
C LEU A 198 0.67 -15.91 -7.09
N GLU A 199 -0.21 -15.93 -6.08
CA GLU A 199 -0.09 -16.85 -4.93
C GLU A 199 -0.11 -18.31 -5.36
N LYS A 200 -0.99 -18.68 -6.30
CA LYS A 200 -1.07 -20.03 -6.87
C LYS A 200 0.20 -20.41 -7.64
N LYS A 201 0.74 -19.48 -8.46
CA LYS A 201 2.01 -19.68 -9.16
C LYS A 201 3.18 -19.88 -8.19
N ASN A 202 3.26 -19.06 -7.14
CA ASN A 202 4.31 -19.17 -6.13
C ASN A 202 4.21 -20.49 -5.36
N ARG A 203 3.00 -20.95 -5.00
CA ARG A 203 2.78 -22.25 -4.36
C ARG A 203 3.17 -23.42 -5.28
N ALA A 204 2.84 -23.35 -6.57
CA ALA A 204 3.24 -24.37 -7.53
C ALA A 204 4.76 -24.42 -7.73
N ALA A 205 5.44 -23.27 -7.72
CA ALA A 205 6.90 -23.20 -7.80
C ALA A 205 7.57 -23.76 -6.54
N ALA A 206 7.06 -23.46 -5.34
CA ALA A 206 7.57 -24.03 -4.09
C ALA A 206 7.44 -25.57 -4.07
N ALA A 207 6.26 -26.10 -4.40
CA ALA A 207 6.03 -27.54 -4.46
C ALA A 207 6.91 -28.26 -5.50
N ALA A 208 7.27 -27.60 -6.61
CA ALA A 208 8.18 -28.16 -7.61
C ALA A 208 9.63 -28.23 -7.12
N ILE A 209 10.05 -27.32 -6.25
CA ILE A 209 11.39 -27.34 -5.61
C ILE A 209 11.44 -28.45 -4.55
N GLU A 210 10.38 -28.57 -3.72
CA GLU A 210 10.27 -29.63 -2.71
C GLU A 210 10.33 -31.05 -3.32
N THR A 211 9.84 -31.24 -4.56
CA THR A 211 9.93 -32.54 -5.25
C THR A 211 11.28 -32.89 -5.86
N ASP A 212 12.21 -31.92 -6.00
CA ASP A 212 13.53 -32.13 -6.61
C ASP A 212 14.59 -32.50 -5.53
N ASP A 213 14.48 -31.91 -4.33
CA ASP A 213 15.36 -32.19 -3.18
C ASP A 213 15.15 -33.60 -2.58
N ASP A 214 13.94 -34.18 -2.70
CA ASP A 214 13.62 -35.52 -2.19
C ASP A 214 14.21 -36.66 -3.06
N GLN A 215 14.91 -36.33 -4.16
CA GLN A 215 15.51 -37.30 -5.09
C GLN A 215 17.04 -37.40 -5.00
N THR A 216 17.67 -36.95 -3.91
CA THR A 216 19.11 -37.18 -3.67
C THR A 216 19.42 -37.92 -2.37
N ASP A 217 18.97 -39.17 -2.24
CA ASP A 217 19.74 -40.14 -1.44
C ASP A 217 19.61 -41.61 -1.90
N ILE A 218 20.79 -42.21 -2.12
CA ILE A 218 21.13 -43.65 -2.11
C ILE A 218 20.25 -44.64 -2.91
N THR A 219 20.62 -44.90 -4.16
CA THR A 219 20.78 -46.29 -4.64
C THR A 219 22.07 -46.45 -5.45
N GLY A 220 23.06 -47.13 -4.87
CA GLY A 220 24.21 -47.59 -5.63
C GLY A 220 23.87 -48.88 -6.37
N MET A 221 23.91 -48.86 -7.71
CA MET A 221 24.15 -50.05 -8.52
C MET A 221 24.68 -49.66 -9.92
N ASP A 222 25.95 -49.97 -10.14
CA ASP A 222 26.61 -50.34 -11.40
C ASP A 222 26.20 -49.67 -12.73
N THR A 223 27.15 -48.93 -13.31
CA THR A 223 27.31 -48.89 -14.78
C THR A 223 28.75 -49.21 -15.13
N MET A 224 29.05 -50.50 -15.21
CA MET A 224 30.31 -51.02 -15.73
C MET A 224 30.31 -50.90 -17.26
N SER A 225 31.31 -50.26 -17.85
CA SER A 225 31.61 -50.36 -19.30
C SER A 225 33.08 -50.00 -19.56
N GLU A 226 33.97 -50.94 -19.27
CA GLU A 226 35.35 -50.89 -19.76
C GLU A 226 35.43 -51.44 -21.19
N THR A 227 35.96 -50.67 -22.14
CA THR A 227 36.79 -51.20 -23.25
C THR A 227 37.89 -50.20 -23.56
N SER A 228 39.07 -50.69 -23.97
CA SER A 228 40.31 -49.91 -24.11
C SER A 228 41.08 -50.31 -25.37
N SER A 229 41.80 -49.37 -25.99
CA SER A 229 43.05 -49.59 -26.76
C SER A 229 43.68 -48.21 -27.11
N VAL A 230 44.83 -47.84 -26.52
CA VAL A 230 46.22 -48.12 -26.98
C VAL A 230 46.56 -47.32 -28.26
N SER A 231 47.22 -46.14 -28.23
CA SER A 231 48.62 -45.78 -27.89
C SER A 231 49.50 -45.56 -29.14
N LEU A 232 50.15 -44.39 -29.26
CA LEU A 232 51.60 -44.24 -29.54
C LEU A 232 52.07 -42.76 -29.53
N GLU A 233 53.36 -42.58 -29.27
CA GLU A 233 54.03 -41.31 -28.88
C GLU A 233 54.82 -40.63 -30.03
N ALA A 234 55.62 -39.60 -29.65
CA ALA A 234 56.69 -38.88 -30.38
C ALA A 234 56.26 -37.59 -31.12
N THR A 235 56.95 -36.44 -31.02
CA THR A 235 58.20 -36.07 -30.29
C THR A 235 58.37 -34.54 -30.20
N THR A 236 59.22 -34.06 -29.25
CA THR A 236 60.05 -32.81 -29.30
C THR A 236 59.35 -31.45 -29.48
N ASP A 237 59.28 -30.58 -28.46
CA ASP A 237 60.27 -29.48 -28.15
C ASP A 237 59.78 -28.11 -28.70
N ILE A 238 60.11 -26.89 -28.20
CA ILE A 238 60.80 -26.33 -27.00
C ILE A 238 60.22 -24.88 -26.87
N SER A 239 60.03 -24.22 -25.71
CA SER A 239 61.02 -23.71 -24.74
C SER A 239 60.40 -23.23 -23.41
N GLU A 240 61.24 -23.10 -22.39
CA GLU A 240 60.96 -22.72 -20.99
C GLU A 240 60.59 -21.23 -20.78
N THR A 241 59.94 -20.89 -19.65
CA THR A 241 60.53 -20.05 -18.57
C THR A 241 59.66 -20.10 -17.28
N SER A 242 60.31 -20.26 -16.13
CA SER A 242 59.79 -20.29 -14.74
C SER A 242 59.07 -18.98 -14.32
N VAL A 243 58.37 -18.83 -13.18
CA VAL A 243 58.73 -19.22 -11.79
C VAL A 243 57.50 -19.41 -10.87
N ALA A 244 57.69 -20.16 -9.78
CA ALA A 244 56.70 -20.45 -8.73
C ALA A 244 56.43 -19.24 -7.80
N THR A 245 55.45 -19.29 -6.89
CA THR A 245 55.64 -19.88 -5.54
C THR A 245 54.29 -20.25 -4.89
N SER A 246 54.23 -21.40 -4.19
CA SER A 246 53.07 -21.89 -3.42
C SER A 246 53.36 -21.89 -1.91
N ILE A 247 52.37 -21.61 -1.05
CA ILE A 247 52.41 -22.01 0.38
C ILE A 247 51.04 -22.54 0.85
N LEU A 248 50.97 -23.88 0.91
CA LEU A 248 50.35 -24.78 1.91
C LEU A 248 49.16 -24.33 2.79
N SER A 249 48.11 -25.17 2.76
CA SER A 249 47.20 -25.46 3.88
C SER A 249 47.80 -26.52 4.83
N PRO A 250 47.17 -26.79 6.00
CA PRO A 250 46.55 -28.12 6.14
C PRO A 250 45.21 -28.17 6.90
N PHE A 251 44.53 -29.32 6.74
CA PHE A 251 43.25 -29.71 7.36
C PHE A 251 43.29 -29.91 8.88
N ALA A 252 42.13 -29.76 9.53
CA ALA A 252 41.64 -30.66 10.58
C ALA A 252 40.11 -30.72 10.56
N SER A 253 39.52 -31.91 10.75
CA SER A 253 38.06 -32.10 10.88
C SER A 253 37.69 -32.52 12.30
N GLY A 254 36.49 -32.18 12.74
CA GLY A 254 35.95 -32.58 14.05
C GLY A 254 34.43 -32.39 14.08
N HIS A 255 33.71 -33.44 14.49
CA HIS A 255 32.24 -33.54 14.47
C HIS A 255 31.70 -33.78 15.88
N SER A 256 30.75 -32.96 16.33
CA SER A 256 29.80 -33.31 17.40
C SER A 256 28.59 -32.36 17.41
N ARG A 257 27.41 -32.92 17.70
CA ARG A 257 26.17 -32.19 17.99
C ARG A 257 26.22 -31.56 19.39
N ASP A 258 25.42 -30.52 19.65
CA ASP A 258 24.24 -30.59 20.54
C ASP A 258 23.57 -29.21 20.75
N GLU A 259 22.40 -29.21 21.37
CA GLU A 259 21.46 -28.09 21.54
C GLU A 259 21.97 -26.95 22.45
N ALA A 260 21.47 -25.72 22.25
CA ALA A 260 20.67 -24.97 23.25
C ALA A 260 20.38 -23.52 22.82
N ASP A 261 19.29 -22.96 23.34
CA ASP A 261 18.91 -21.55 23.22
C ASP A 261 20.03 -20.56 23.56
N ASN A 262 20.06 -19.42 22.87
CA ASN A 262 20.26 -18.18 23.60
C ASN A 262 19.57 -16.95 22.98
N ARG A 263 18.83 -16.26 23.84
CA ARG A 263 18.34 -14.89 23.61
C ARG A 263 19.52 -13.96 23.33
N SER A 264 19.32 -12.99 22.44
CA SER A 264 20.07 -11.72 22.50
C SER A 264 19.12 -10.54 22.27
N GLU A 265 19.05 -9.68 23.28
CA GLU A 265 18.42 -8.36 23.21
C GLU A 265 19.52 -7.34 22.92
N HIS A 266 19.41 -6.55 21.85
CA HIS A 266 20.14 -5.28 21.66
C HIS A 266 19.33 -4.42 20.67
N SER A 267 18.83 -3.22 21.00
CA SER A 267 19.49 -1.97 21.44
C SER A 267 19.58 -0.96 20.28
N TYR A 268 18.59 -0.07 20.24
CA TYR A 268 18.61 1.35 19.79
C TYR A 268 19.87 1.92 19.09
N SER A 269 19.66 2.50 17.90
CA SER A 269 20.36 3.64 17.27
C SER A 269 19.48 4.09 16.10
N GLU A 270 18.72 5.19 16.16
CA GLU A 270 19.09 6.60 15.93
C GLU A 270 19.81 6.92 14.59
N SER A 271 19.27 7.97 13.94
CA SER A 271 19.85 8.79 12.85
C SER A 271 19.84 8.24 11.42
N GLY A 272 19.27 9.04 10.50
CA GLY A 272 19.25 8.74 9.05
C GLY A 272 18.29 9.59 8.21
N GLY A 273 18.10 10.87 8.53
CA GLY A 273 17.26 11.75 7.72
C GLY A 273 17.94 12.11 6.39
N SER A 274 17.43 11.59 5.27
CA SER A 274 17.80 12.02 3.91
C SER A 274 16.65 12.80 3.27
N GLY A 275 16.96 13.96 2.71
CA GLY A 275 15.99 14.86 2.12
C GLY A 275 16.07 14.94 0.60
N SER A 276 14.97 15.44 0.02
CA SER A 276 14.87 16.20 -1.24
C SER A 276 15.40 15.58 -2.54
N SER A 277 14.47 15.35 -3.46
CA SER A 277 14.63 15.79 -4.86
C SER A 277 13.25 16.05 -5.45
N PHE A 278 12.91 17.32 -5.69
CA PHE A 278 11.82 17.70 -6.60
C PHE A 278 12.48 18.38 -7.80
N GLU A 279 12.03 18.07 -9.01
CA GLU A 279 12.49 18.76 -10.21
C GLU A 279 11.77 20.11 -10.32
N GLU A 280 12.55 21.17 -10.47
CA GLU A 280 12.05 22.50 -10.81
C GLU A 280 11.60 22.48 -12.28
N LEU A 281 10.32 22.78 -12.53
CA LEU A 281 9.83 23.06 -13.88
C LEU A 281 9.76 24.57 -14.06
N ASP A 282 10.77 25.12 -14.75
CA ASP A 282 10.73 26.46 -15.31
C ASP A 282 9.54 26.58 -16.27
N MET A 283 8.66 27.55 -16.00
CA MET A 283 7.64 27.97 -16.95
C MET A 283 7.74 29.48 -17.15
N GLU A 284 8.61 29.87 -18.08
CA GLU A 284 8.77 31.24 -18.53
C GLU A 284 7.44 31.74 -19.12
N GLY A 285 7.02 32.93 -18.69
CA GLY A 285 5.69 33.43 -18.98
C GLY A 285 5.51 33.89 -20.42
N ASN A 286 4.40 33.48 -21.04
CA ASN A 286 3.71 34.34 -21.99
C ASN A 286 2.36 34.73 -21.39
N GLY A 287 2.17 36.02 -21.10
CA GLY A 287 0.90 36.51 -20.61
C GLY A 287 -0.17 36.44 -21.70
N ASP A 288 -1.40 36.13 -21.30
CA ASP A 288 -2.64 36.75 -21.76
C ASP A 288 -3.75 36.32 -20.79
N GLY A 289 -4.41 37.27 -20.14
CA GLY A 289 -5.15 37.00 -18.91
C GLY A 289 -6.60 36.52 -19.09
N MET A 290 -7.12 35.79 -18.11
CA MET A 290 -8.55 35.82 -17.78
C MET A 290 -8.80 35.66 -16.29
N ALA A 291 -9.90 36.24 -15.82
CA ALA A 291 -10.25 36.44 -14.42
C ALA A 291 -10.35 35.15 -13.57
N GLY A 292 -9.97 35.27 -12.30
CA GLY A 292 -10.09 34.18 -11.33
C GLY A 292 -11.53 33.91 -10.88
N LEU A 293 -11.73 32.73 -10.29
CA LEU A 293 -12.96 32.35 -9.60
C LEU A 293 -12.61 31.87 -8.19
N SER A 294 -12.84 32.74 -7.22
CA SER A 294 -12.91 32.40 -5.80
C SER A 294 -14.21 31.66 -5.51
N CYS A 295 -14.12 30.48 -4.90
CA CYS A 295 -15.29 29.77 -4.38
C CYS A 295 -15.64 30.36 -3.01
N ASP A 296 -16.67 31.21 -2.97
CA ASP A 296 -17.11 31.90 -1.74
C ASP A 296 -17.94 30.99 -0.82
N LEU A 297 -17.84 31.20 0.49
CA LEU A 297 -18.50 30.40 1.53
C LEU A 297 -19.82 31.07 1.97
N GLY A 298 -20.94 30.56 1.47
CA GLY A 298 -22.28 31.02 1.85
C GLY A 298 -22.91 30.18 2.97
N SER A 299 -22.78 30.62 4.23
CA SER A 299 -23.64 30.14 5.33
C SER A 299 -25.01 30.81 5.27
N ALA A 300 -26.07 30.03 5.52
CA ALA A 300 -27.40 30.56 5.80
C ALA A 300 -28.05 29.71 6.90
N GLU A 301 -27.95 30.18 8.15
CA GLU A 301 -28.96 29.87 9.16
C GLU A 301 -30.19 30.73 8.86
N ASP A 302 -31.38 30.15 8.98
CA ASP A 302 -32.49 30.88 9.57
C ASP A 302 -33.36 29.92 10.38
N GLN A 303 -33.75 30.34 11.57
CA GLN A 303 -34.65 29.59 12.44
C GLN A 303 -36.08 30.09 12.21
N ASP A 304 -37.07 29.20 12.18
CA ASP A 304 -38.34 29.58 12.78
C ASP A 304 -39.05 28.40 13.44
N THR A 305 -39.82 28.73 14.48
CA THR A 305 -40.36 27.80 15.47
C THR A 305 -41.88 27.72 15.40
N ALA A 306 -42.43 26.50 15.39
CA ALA A 306 -43.84 26.29 15.71
C ALA A 306 -44.08 24.91 16.33
N GLN A 307 -44.54 24.88 17.58
CA GLN A 307 -45.10 23.67 18.20
C GLN A 307 -46.52 23.41 17.67
N VAL A 308 -46.86 22.17 17.34
CA VAL A 308 -48.21 21.60 17.57
C VAL A 308 -48.08 20.16 18.07
N LYS A 309 -49.03 19.74 18.92
CA LYS A 309 -49.04 18.51 19.74
C LYS A 309 -50.21 17.59 19.32
N TRP A 310 -50.17 16.31 19.75
CA TRP A 310 -51.23 15.28 19.67
C TRP A 310 -51.42 14.62 18.26
N THR A 311 -51.73 13.32 18.04
CA THR A 311 -52.26 12.23 18.92
C THR A 311 -51.87 10.81 18.45
N LYS A 312 -51.99 9.83 19.38
CA LYS A 312 -51.97 8.36 19.23
C LYS A 312 -53.41 7.82 18.97
N GLU A 313 -53.73 6.57 18.60
CA GLU A 313 -52.90 5.36 18.36
C GLU A 313 -53.30 4.54 17.08
N PRO A 314 -54.06 3.39 17.03
CA PRO A 314 -53.81 2.40 15.96
C PRO A 314 -55.02 1.83 15.18
N ILE A 315 -54.76 1.18 14.03
CA ILE A 315 -55.57 0.08 13.47
C ILE A 315 -54.65 -0.99 12.84
N ALA A 316 -54.99 -2.26 13.08
CA ALA A 316 -54.48 -3.46 12.40
C ALA A 316 -55.57 -4.55 12.48
N PRO A 317 -55.40 -5.72 11.85
CA PRO A 317 -55.03 -6.00 10.45
C PRO A 317 -56.20 -6.69 9.70
N GLU A 318 -56.09 -6.93 8.38
CA GLU A 318 -57.00 -7.87 7.68
C GLU A 318 -56.21 -9.04 7.08
N GLU A 319 -56.64 -10.25 7.43
CA GLU A 319 -56.09 -11.53 6.96
C GLU A 319 -56.95 -12.04 5.79
N LYS A 320 -56.32 -12.42 4.67
CA LYS A 320 -56.97 -13.19 3.61
C LYS A 320 -56.10 -14.37 3.19
N ARG A 321 -56.50 -15.55 3.65
CA ARG A 321 -56.02 -16.86 3.18
C ARG A 321 -57.10 -17.45 2.27
N GLY A 322 -56.69 -18.01 1.13
CA GLY A 322 -57.58 -18.29 0.01
C GLY A 322 -58.42 -19.57 0.11
N GLU A 323 -59.25 -19.71 -0.91
CA GLU A 323 -59.95 -20.92 -1.39
C GLU A 323 -58.92 -22.07 -1.63
N GLU A 324 -59.28 -23.36 -1.70
CA GLU A 324 -60.59 -24.04 -1.86
C GLU A 324 -60.56 -25.39 -1.09
#